data_AF-A0A9P6AW74-F1
#
_entry.id   AF-A0A9P6AW74-F1
#
_cell.length_a   1.000
_cell.length_b   1.000
_cell.length_c   1.000
_cell.angle_alpha   90.00
_cell.angle_beta   90.00
_cell.angle_gamma   90.00
#
_symmetry.space_group_name_H-M   'P 1'
#
loop_
_entity.id
_entity.type
_entity.pdbx_description
1 polymer ?
#
loop_
_entity_poly.entity_id
_entity_poly.type
_entity_poly.pdbx_seq_one_letter_code
_entity_poly.pdbx_strand_id
1 'polypeptide(L)'
;DPGLGTRWVYFVDDQAYSMYLLKHMSQKDVSVLFAALDHANTKKSDGLQVTGIGAVVCAHHGLLFPNGIGDLQKGEQFCNMDYIMFSSLQAPNAPSKRYLLGGFQLHWPLT
;
A
#
# COMPACT_ATOMS: atom_id res chain seq x y z
N ASP A 1 9.68 5.01 -14.88
CA ASP A 1 10.80 4.16 -14.49
C ASP A 1 10.20 2.86 -13.99
N PRO A 2 10.47 1.69 -14.59
CA PRO A 2 9.92 0.43 -14.07
C PRO A 2 10.46 0.18 -12.65
N GLY A 3 9.58 -0.08 -11.69
CA GLY A 3 9.97 -0.33 -10.31
C GLY A 3 10.92 -1.52 -10.17
N LEU A 4 11.89 -1.42 -9.25
CA LEU A 4 12.87 -2.50 -8.97
C LEU A 4 12.22 -3.85 -8.56
N GLY A 5 10.93 -3.85 -8.21
CA GLY A 5 10.12 -5.01 -7.82
C GLY A 5 9.08 -5.47 -8.86
N THR A 6 9.02 -4.90 -10.07
CA THR A 6 7.99 -5.24 -11.06
C THR A 6 8.05 -6.74 -11.40
N ARG A 7 6.92 -7.45 -11.21
CA ARG A 7 6.73 -8.92 -11.41
C ARG A 7 7.36 -9.83 -10.34
N TRP A 8 7.71 -9.32 -9.18
CA TRP A 8 7.96 -10.17 -8.00
C TRP A 8 6.63 -10.72 -7.50
N VAL A 9 6.60 -11.99 -7.04
CA VAL A 9 5.37 -12.69 -6.63
C VAL A 9 4.54 -11.93 -5.58
N TYR A 10 5.18 -11.09 -4.78
CA TYR A 10 4.54 -10.37 -3.68
C TYR A 10 4.12 -8.93 -4.02
N PHE A 11 4.62 -8.34 -5.11
CA PHE A 11 4.30 -6.96 -5.48
C PHE A 11 3.08 -6.90 -6.39
N VAL A 12 2.25 -5.87 -6.21
CA VAL A 12 1.16 -5.57 -7.16
C VAL A 12 1.71 -5.25 -8.55
N ASP A 13 0.88 -5.44 -9.58
CA ASP A 13 1.25 -5.07 -10.94
C ASP A 13 1.41 -3.54 -11.04
N ASP A 14 2.62 -3.10 -11.36
CA ASP A 14 3.01 -1.68 -11.36
C ASP A 14 2.15 -0.84 -12.32
N GLN A 15 1.85 -1.39 -13.51
CA GLN A 15 1.10 -0.66 -14.53
C GLN A 15 -0.37 -0.51 -14.13
N ALA A 16 -1.02 -1.62 -13.75
CA ALA A 16 -2.41 -1.61 -13.32
C ALA A 16 -2.61 -0.79 -12.04
N TYR A 17 -1.64 -0.86 -11.11
CA TYR A 17 -1.67 -0.09 -9.88
C TYR A 17 -1.51 1.41 -10.16
N SER A 18 -0.51 1.81 -10.94
CA SER A 18 -0.29 3.22 -11.30
C SER A 18 -1.51 3.83 -11.99
N MET A 19 -2.14 3.12 -12.93
CA MET A 19 -3.38 3.58 -13.58
C MET A 19 -4.54 3.72 -12.60
N TYR A 20 -4.67 2.80 -11.65
CA TYR A 20 -5.67 2.89 -10.60
C TYR A 20 -5.44 4.11 -9.70
N LEU A 21 -4.19 4.36 -9.30
CA LEU A 21 -3.82 5.49 -8.45
C LEU A 21 -4.07 6.83 -9.14
N LEU A 22 -3.68 6.99 -10.41
CA LEU A 22 -3.96 8.21 -11.18
C LEU A 22 -5.45 8.57 -11.21
N LYS A 23 -6.33 7.56 -11.18
CA LYS A 23 -7.78 7.75 -11.20
C LYS A 23 -8.38 8.08 -9.83
N HIS A 24 -7.79 7.60 -8.73
CA HIS A 24 -8.41 7.65 -7.40
C HIS A 24 -7.63 8.48 -6.36
N MET A 25 -6.38 8.88 -6.62
CA MET A 25 -5.54 9.63 -5.67
C MET A 25 -6.03 11.04 -5.33
N SER A 26 -6.85 11.65 -6.20
CA SER A 26 -7.45 12.95 -5.91
C SER A 26 -8.61 12.87 -4.91
N GLN A 27 -9.12 11.66 -4.65
CA GLN A 27 -10.19 11.45 -3.70
C GLN A 27 -9.64 11.61 -2.28
N LYS A 28 -10.14 12.62 -1.56
CA LYS A 28 -9.76 12.82 -0.16
C LYS A 28 -10.39 11.72 0.69
N ASP A 29 -9.56 11.03 1.45
CA ASP A 29 -10.01 10.08 2.46
C ASP A 29 -10.87 10.81 3.50
N VAL A 30 -12.12 10.37 3.66
CA VAL A 30 -13.07 10.97 4.61
C VAL A 30 -12.94 10.24 5.94
N SER A 31 -11.85 10.49 6.68
CA SER A 31 -11.66 9.88 8.00
C SER A 31 -12.14 10.82 9.11
N VAL A 32 -13.46 10.91 9.30
CA VAL A 32 -14.08 11.77 10.33
C VAL A 32 -13.69 11.38 11.77
N LEU A 33 -13.05 10.22 11.96
CA LEU A 33 -12.84 9.58 13.26
C LEU A 33 -11.34 9.39 13.62
N PHE A 34 -10.40 9.61 12.69
CA PHE A 34 -9.00 9.21 12.90
C PHE A 34 -8.01 10.33 12.57
N ALA A 35 -7.76 11.21 13.55
CA ALA A 35 -6.71 12.23 13.47
C ALA A 35 -5.31 11.65 13.17
N ALA A 36 -5.07 10.38 13.51
CA ALA A 36 -3.83 9.68 13.17
C ALA A 36 -3.66 9.44 11.66
N LEU A 37 -4.74 9.14 10.94
CA LEU A 37 -4.71 8.96 9.47
C LEU A 37 -4.46 10.30 8.77
N ASP A 38 -5.15 11.35 9.23
CA ASP A 38 -4.92 12.70 8.73
C ASP A 38 -3.46 13.11 8.95
N HIS A 39 -2.86 12.80 10.11
CA HIS A 39 -1.45 13.07 10.38
C HIS A 39 -0.48 12.26 9.50
N ALA A 40 -0.76 10.98 9.27
CA ALA A 40 0.04 10.13 8.38
C ALA A 40 0.01 10.62 6.92
N ASN A 41 -1.15 11.09 6.45
CA ASN A 41 -1.36 11.58 5.08
C ASN A 41 -0.93 13.04 4.86
N THR A 42 -0.78 13.83 5.93
CA THR A 42 -0.31 15.23 5.88
C THR A 42 1.17 15.41 6.18
N LYS A 43 1.87 14.37 6.64
CA LYS A 43 3.34 14.41 6.73
C LYS A 43 3.93 14.77 5.37
N LYS A 44 4.84 15.76 5.38
CA LYS A 44 5.45 16.32 4.18
C LYS A 44 6.08 15.20 3.34
N SER A 45 5.50 14.99 2.17
CA SER A 45 5.97 14.08 1.12
C SER A 45 6.64 14.84 -0.03
N ASP A 46 6.82 16.16 0.11
CA ASP A 46 7.41 17.02 -0.91
C ASP A 46 8.81 16.54 -1.28
N GLY A 47 8.96 16.03 -2.51
CA GLY A 47 10.21 15.51 -3.06
C GLY A 47 10.39 13.99 -2.98
N LEU A 48 9.45 13.24 -2.38
CA LEU A 48 9.49 11.78 -2.33
C LEU A 48 8.54 11.18 -3.38
N GLN A 49 9.04 10.23 -4.17
CA GLN A 49 8.20 9.45 -5.09
C GLN A 49 7.36 8.40 -4.35
N VAL A 50 7.89 7.88 -3.23
CA VAL A 50 7.26 6.88 -2.37
C VAL A 50 7.49 7.30 -0.91
N THR A 51 6.42 7.29 -0.11
CA THR A 51 6.43 7.70 1.31
C THR A 51 6.47 6.52 2.28
N GLY A 52 6.22 5.32 1.78
CA GLY A 52 6.18 4.08 2.55
C GLY A 52 5.72 2.91 1.68
N ILE A 53 5.57 1.74 2.31
CA ILE A 53 5.12 0.52 1.63
C ILE A 53 3.92 -0.04 2.39
N GLY A 54 2.85 -0.38 1.68
CA GLY A 54 1.71 -1.13 2.22
C GLY A 54 1.93 -2.63 2.02
N ALA A 55 1.65 -3.43 3.05
CA ALA A 55 1.77 -4.89 2.97
C ALA A 55 0.52 -5.61 3.53
N VAL A 56 0.10 -6.66 2.84
CA VAL A 56 -0.88 -7.66 3.32
C VAL A 56 -0.11 -8.85 3.84
N VAL A 57 -0.24 -9.10 5.14
CA VAL A 57 0.43 -10.21 5.82
C VAL A 57 -0.56 -11.12 6.51
N CYS A 58 -0.20 -12.40 6.62
CA CYS A 58 -0.96 -13.38 7.37
C CYS A 58 -0.88 -13.03 8.85
N ALA A 59 -2.05 -12.89 9.50
CA ALA A 59 -2.14 -12.54 10.90
C ALA A 59 -1.42 -13.51 11.84
N HIS A 60 -1.38 -14.78 11.44
CA HIS A 60 -0.88 -15.86 12.30
C HIS A 60 0.61 -16.13 12.11
N HIS A 61 1.10 -16.06 10.88
CA HIS A 61 2.45 -16.50 10.53
C HIS A 61 3.34 -15.35 10.01
N GLY A 62 2.80 -14.14 9.85
CA GLY A 62 3.54 -13.00 9.31
C GLY A 62 3.95 -13.14 7.84
N LEU A 63 3.40 -14.13 7.13
CA LEU A 63 3.75 -14.40 5.73
C LEU A 63 3.13 -13.36 4.80
N LEU A 64 3.91 -12.90 3.82
CA LEU A 64 3.44 -12.01 2.77
C LEU A 64 2.51 -12.74 1.81
N PHE A 65 1.41 -12.08 1.44
CA PHE A 65 0.51 -12.57 0.41
C PHE A 65 1.08 -12.28 -0.99
N PRO A 66 0.80 -13.13 -2.00
CA PRO A 66 1.08 -12.78 -3.39
C PRO A 66 0.34 -11.49 -3.76
N ASN A 67 0.97 -10.61 -4.53
CA ASN A 67 0.44 -9.26 -4.85
C ASN A 67 0.03 -8.43 -3.61
N GLY A 68 0.60 -8.74 -2.44
CA GLY A 68 0.27 -8.13 -1.17
C GLY A 68 1.12 -6.90 -0.83
N ILE A 69 2.07 -6.48 -1.67
CA ILE A 69 2.94 -5.32 -1.42
C ILE A 69 2.70 -4.26 -2.50
N GLY A 70 2.58 -3.00 -2.08
CA GLY A 70 2.54 -1.85 -2.98
C GLY A 70 3.10 -0.56 -2.37
N ASP A 71 3.59 0.32 -3.24
CA ASP A 71 4.20 1.59 -2.85
C ASP A 71 3.16 2.64 -2.49
N LEU A 72 3.39 3.34 -1.38
CA LEU A 72 2.51 4.39 -0.87
C LEU A 72 2.98 5.76 -1.32
N GLN A 73 2.29 6.38 -2.28
CA GLN A 73 2.81 7.65 -2.85
C GLN A 73 2.52 8.87 -1.98
N LYS A 74 1.52 8.77 -1.10
CA LYS A 74 1.17 9.84 -0.18
C LYS A 74 0.55 9.30 1.11
N GLY A 75 1.38 8.70 1.96
CA GLY A 75 0.95 8.08 3.20
C GLY A 75 0.02 6.88 2.98
N GLU A 76 -0.67 6.49 4.04
CA GLU A 76 -1.57 5.33 4.09
C GLU A 76 -2.96 5.66 3.54
N GLN A 77 -3.02 6.23 2.34
CA GLN A 77 -4.31 6.51 1.69
C GLN A 77 -5.12 5.25 1.46
N PHE A 78 -6.45 5.33 1.66
CA PHE A 78 -7.33 4.17 1.52
C PHE A 78 -7.27 3.57 0.12
N CYS A 79 -7.14 4.39 -0.93
CA CYS A 79 -7.00 3.89 -2.30
C CYS A 79 -5.77 2.97 -2.47
N ASN A 80 -4.64 3.29 -1.83
CA ASN A 80 -3.45 2.44 -1.87
C ASN A 80 -3.74 1.11 -1.16
N MET A 81 -4.24 1.18 0.07
CA MET A 81 -4.45 0.01 0.93
C MET A 81 -5.53 -0.93 0.37
N ASP A 82 -6.62 -0.38 -0.14
CA ASP A 82 -7.72 -1.14 -0.75
C ASP A 82 -7.23 -1.90 -1.98
N TYR A 83 -6.49 -1.24 -2.88
CA TYR A 83 -5.97 -1.89 -4.07
C TYR A 83 -5.03 -3.04 -3.73
N ILE A 84 -4.10 -2.81 -2.79
CA ILE A 84 -3.15 -3.82 -2.33
C ILE A 84 -3.89 -5.01 -1.69
N MET A 85 -4.92 -4.74 -0.87
CA MET A 85 -5.77 -5.78 -0.28
C MET A 85 -6.48 -6.60 -1.36
N PHE A 86 -7.24 -5.96 -2.24
CA PHE A 86 -8.01 -6.66 -3.27
C PHE A 86 -7.13 -7.38 -4.28
N SER A 87 -5.94 -6.87 -4.58
CA SER A 87 -4.97 -7.55 -5.44
C SER A 87 -4.46 -8.84 -4.81
N SER A 88 -4.22 -8.82 -3.50
CA SER A 88 -3.82 -10.02 -2.75
C SER A 88 -4.94 -11.07 -2.64
N LEU A 89 -6.19 -10.63 -2.54
CA LEU A 89 -7.37 -11.50 -2.47
C LEU A 89 -7.69 -12.20 -3.79
N GLN A 90 -7.38 -11.54 -4.90
CA GLN A 90 -7.57 -12.08 -6.25
C GLN A 90 -6.42 -12.97 -6.70
N ALA A 91 -5.35 -13.09 -5.92
CA ALA A 91 -4.24 -13.96 -6.25
C ALA A 91 -4.65 -15.45 -6.23
N PRO A 92 -4.18 -16.26 -7.18
CA PRO A 92 -4.43 -17.69 -7.17
C PRO A 92 -3.85 -18.32 -5.89
N ASN A 93 -4.70 -19.09 -5.17
CA ASN A 93 -4.44 -19.68 -3.85
C ASN A 93 -4.49 -18.73 -2.64
N ALA A 94 -5.21 -17.60 -2.71
CA ALA A 94 -5.45 -16.75 -1.56
C ALA A 94 -6.05 -17.56 -0.37
N PRO A 95 -5.39 -17.62 0.80
CA PRO A 95 -5.89 -18.38 1.95
C PRO A 95 -7.17 -17.75 2.50
N SER A 96 -8.19 -18.58 2.72
CA SER A 96 -9.57 -18.17 3.00
C SER A 96 -9.82 -17.55 4.38
N LYS A 97 -8.80 -17.36 5.24
CA LYS A 97 -9.02 -16.97 6.65
C LYS A 97 -7.92 -16.03 7.20
N ARG A 98 -8.33 -14.76 7.38
CA ARG A 98 -7.73 -13.67 8.20
C ARG A 98 -6.55 -12.92 7.58
N TYR A 99 -6.77 -11.62 7.34
CA TYR A 99 -5.85 -10.66 6.74
C TYR A 99 -5.45 -9.60 7.78
N LEU A 100 -4.18 -9.21 7.82
CA LEU A 100 -3.76 -7.96 8.43
C LEU A 100 -3.28 -7.03 7.32
N LEU A 101 -3.88 -5.84 7.25
CA LEU A 101 -3.33 -4.72 6.51
C LEU A 101 -2.36 -3.99 7.44
N GLY A 102 -1.09 -3.95 7.08
CA GLY A 102 -0.07 -3.18 7.79
C GLY A 102 0.66 -2.26 6.83
N GLY A 103 0.59 -0.95 7.06
CA GLY A 103 1.50 0.01 6.44
C GLY A 103 2.84 0.00 7.16
N PHE A 104 3.95 -0.16 6.42
CA PHE A 104 5.28 0.11 6.92
C PHE A 104 5.72 1.49 6.41
N GLN A 105 5.62 2.50 7.28
CA GLN A 105 6.22 3.80 7.02
C GLN A 105 7.74 3.69 7.22
N LEU A 106 8.50 3.72 6.13
CA LEU A 106 9.96 3.78 6.20
C LEU A 106 10.37 5.16 6.72
N HIS A 107 10.77 5.24 8.00
CA HIS A 107 11.53 6.39 8.48
C HIS A 107 12.94 6.30 7.89
N TRP A 108 13.24 7.09 6.86
CA TRP A 108 14.63 7.34 6.48
C TRP A 108 15.22 8.33 7.49
N PRO A 109 16.25 7.96 8.28
CA PRO A 109 17.04 8.98 8.94
C PRO A 109 17.79 9.72 7.83
N LEU A 110 17.50 11.00 7.65
CA LEU A 110 18.41 11.89 6.95
C LEU A 110 19.68 12.00 7.80
N THR A 111 20.65 11.13 7.53
CA THR A 111 22.09 11.32 7.75
C THR A 111 22.84 10.57 6.68
#